data_AF-A0AB73KCK9-F1
#
_entry.id   AF-A0AB73KCK9-F1
#
_cell.length_a   1.000
_cell.length_b   1.000
_cell.length_c   1.000
_cell.angle_alpha   90.00
_cell.angle_beta   90.00
_cell.angle_gamma   90.00
#
_symmetry.space_group_name_H-M   'P 1'
#
loop_
_entity.id
_entity.type
_entity.pdbx_description
1 polymer ?
#
loop_
_entity_poly.entity_id
_entity_poly.type
_entity_poly.pdbx_seq_one_letter_code
_entity_poly.pdbx_strand_id
1 'polypeptide(L)'
;MEQPDRPFFNYFPTKDDVFSIEPHQWTTEEIVAELRARPLDEPVVVSVRETVKAMVRAADFAHQAEEWELLQELYRRHPELFSRMRLDQVDATIAALAAEVAERVGPPRSAGMYPSLLIGAAFAALQAAENHGRVDPRDLDDLLDEAFDMLIAGL
;
A
#
# COMPACT_ATOMS: atom_id res chain seq x y z
N MET A 1 31.49 9.90 -26.52
CA MET A 1 30.40 10.88 -26.35
C MET A 1 29.65 10.47 -25.10
N GLU A 2 29.98 11.08 -23.97
CA GLU A 2 29.20 10.98 -22.73
C GLU A 2 27.79 11.52 -23.01
N GLN A 3 26.76 10.71 -22.76
CA GLN A 3 25.39 11.22 -22.68
C GLN A 3 25.28 12.00 -21.37
N PRO A 4 24.80 13.26 -21.38
CA PRO A 4 24.60 14.00 -20.15
C PRO A 4 23.49 13.32 -19.34
N ASP A 5 23.74 13.12 -18.05
CA ASP A 5 22.73 12.76 -17.05
C ASP A 5 21.52 13.68 -17.24
N ARG A 6 20.39 13.09 -17.64
CA ARG A 6 19.14 13.83 -17.81
C ARG A 6 18.63 14.18 -16.41
N PRO A 7 18.46 15.47 -16.07
CA PRO A 7 18.14 15.86 -14.70
C PRO A 7 16.73 15.37 -14.33
N PHE A 8 16.61 14.82 -13.12
CA PHE A 8 15.41 14.35 -12.42
C PHE A 8 14.13 15.16 -12.67
N PHE A 9 14.26 16.48 -12.83
CA PHE A 9 13.15 17.41 -13.11
C PHE A 9 12.44 17.19 -14.47
N ASN A 10 13.04 16.44 -15.39
CA ASN A 10 12.39 16.09 -16.67
C ASN A 10 11.32 15.01 -16.52
N TYR A 11 11.37 14.21 -15.46
CA TYR A 11 10.38 13.17 -15.16
C TYR A 11 9.42 13.59 -14.04
N PHE A 12 9.87 14.50 -13.16
CA PHE A 12 9.07 15.05 -12.06
C PHE A 12 9.14 16.58 -12.12
N PRO A 13 8.24 17.22 -12.89
CA PRO A 13 8.18 18.68 -13.03
C PRO A 13 8.12 19.41 -11.69
N THR A 14 7.52 18.77 -10.68
CA THR A 14 7.43 19.28 -9.31
C THR A 14 7.78 18.18 -8.29
N LYS A 15 8.11 18.59 -7.06
CA LYS A 15 8.22 17.65 -5.92
C LYS A 15 6.90 16.92 -5.68
N ASP A 16 5.79 17.51 -6.11
CA ASP A 16 4.46 16.95 -5.96
C ASP A 16 4.17 15.81 -6.93
N ASP A 17 4.84 15.77 -8.09
CA ASP A 17 4.69 14.66 -9.05
C ASP A 17 5.35 13.37 -8.54
N VAL A 18 6.35 13.45 -7.66
CA VAL A 18 6.90 12.26 -6.96
C VAL A 18 5.82 11.63 -6.07
N PHE A 19 4.89 12.43 -5.53
CA PHE A 19 3.75 11.94 -4.75
C PHE A 19 2.65 11.32 -5.63
N SER A 20 2.68 11.53 -6.96
CA SER A 20 1.73 10.95 -7.91
C SER A 20 2.19 9.60 -8.50
N ILE A 21 3.44 9.18 -8.22
CA ILE A 21 4.01 7.89 -8.65
C ILE A 21 4.00 6.86 -7.50
N GLU A 22 3.35 7.13 -6.36
CA GLU A 22 2.85 5.99 -5.58
C GLU A 22 1.83 5.26 -6.47
N PRO A 23 2.03 3.98 -6.82
CA PRO A 23 1.20 3.26 -7.80
C PRO A 23 -0.22 2.97 -7.30
N HIS A 24 -0.66 3.65 -6.24
CA HIS A 24 -2.04 3.65 -5.81
C HIS A 24 -2.73 4.77 -6.58
N GLN A 25 -3.23 4.46 -7.77
CA GLN A 25 -4.19 5.27 -8.54
C GLN A 25 -5.51 5.52 -7.78
N TRP A 26 -5.54 5.22 -6.48
CA TRP A 26 -6.69 5.22 -5.61
C TRP A 26 -6.46 6.24 -4.50
N THR A 27 -7.30 7.26 -4.49
CA THR A 27 -7.46 8.19 -3.38
C THR A 27 -7.83 7.45 -2.10
N THR A 28 -7.53 8.02 -0.93
CA THR A 28 -7.96 7.47 0.37
C THR A 28 -9.46 7.18 0.38
N GLU A 29 -10.27 8.04 -0.26
CA GLU A 29 -11.71 7.86 -0.42
C GLU A 29 -12.08 6.61 -1.23
N GLU A 30 -11.36 6.31 -2.32
CA GLU A 30 -11.59 5.12 -3.14
C GLU A 30 -11.26 3.83 -2.37
N ILE A 31 -10.14 3.82 -1.64
CA ILE A 31 -9.76 2.67 -0.81
C ILE A 31 -10.78 2.42 0.29
N VAL A 32 -11.24 3.49 0.95
CA VAL A 32 -12.32 3.43 1.94
C VAL A 32 -13.62 2.94 1.33
N ALA A 33 -13.97 3.41 0.12
CA ALA A 33 -15.19 3.00 -0.57
C ALA A 33 -15.18 1.50 -0.91
N GLU A 34 -14.05 0.96 -1.34
CA GLU A 34 -13.90 -0.48 -1.60
C GLU A 34 -14.05 -1.30 -0.33
N LEU A 35 -13.38 -0.92 0.77
CA LEU A 35 -13.55 -1.60 2.06
C LEU A 35 -15.01 -1.56 2.54
N ARG A 36 -15.68 -0.41 2.35
CA ARG A 36 -17.09 -0.21 2.71
C ARG A 36 -18.03 -1.04 1.84
N ALA A 37 -17.69 -1.28 0.57
CA ALA A 37 -18.49 -2.10 -0.35
C ALA A 37 -18.41 -3.62 -0.05
N ARG A 38 -17.41 -4.07 0.72
CA ARG A 38 -17.26 -5.48 1.11
C ARG A 38 -18.46 -6.02 1.92
N PRO A 39 -18.89 -7.28 1.75
CA PRO A 39 -20.01 -7.88 2.49
C PRO A 39 -19.83 -7.86 4.02
N LEU A 40 -20.82 -7.37 4.76
CA LEU A 40 -20.71 -7.19 6.23
C LEU A 40 -20.57 -8.50 7.03
N ASP A 41 -20.98 -9.63 6.46
CA ASP A 41 -20.83 -10.97 7.03
C ASP A 41 -19.41 -11.57 6.87
N GLU A 42 -18.56 -10.91 6.07
CA GLU A 42 -17.17 -11.29 5.91
C GLU A 42 -16.33 -10.94 7.15
N PRO A 43 -15.42 -11.83 7.61
CA PRO A 43 -14.46 -11.47 8.63
C PRO A 43 -13.63 -10.26 8.19
N VAL A 44 -13.53 -9.23 9.04
CA VAL A 44 -12.90 -7.94 8.68
C VAL A 44 -11.47 -8.07 8.13
N VAL A 45 -10.69 -9.06 8.60
CA VAL A 45 -9.34 -9.32 8.09
C VAL A 45 -9.35 -9.78 6.62
N VAL A 46 -10.38 -10.52 6.20
CA VAL A 46 -10.57 -10.93 4.81
C VAL A 46 -11.03 -9.74 3.98
N SER A 47 -11.94 -8.91 4.50
CA SER A 47 -12.34 -7.66 3.83
C SER A 47 -11.14 -6.75 3.57
N VAL A 48 -10.26 -6.58 4.56
CA VAL A 48 -9.02 -5.79 4.41
C VAL A 48 -8.06 -6.44 3.41
N ARG A 49 -7.88 -7.77 3.43
CA ARG A 49 -7.08 -8.50 2.43
C ARG A 49 -7.58 -8.21 1.01
N GLU A 50 -8.87 -8.37 0.78
CA GLU A 50 -9.46 -8.19 -0.55
C GLU A 50 -9.41 -6.73 -1.01
N THR A 51 -9.55 -5.75 -0.10
CA THR A 51 -9.32 -4.34 -0.43
C THR A 51 -7.88 -4.08 -0.87
N VAL A 52 -6.88 -4.63 -0.16
CA VAL A 52 -5.47 -4.49 -0.54
C VAL A 52 -5.19 -5.14 -1.91
N LYS A 53 -5.75 -6.32 -2.16
CA LYS A 53 -5.63 -7.00 -3.47
C LYS A 53 -6.32 -6.20 -4.58
N ALA A 54 -7.46 -5.58 -4.31
CA ALA A 54 -8.13 -4.71 -5.28
C ALA A 54 -7.24 -3.51 -5.66
N MET A 55 -6.57 -2.88 -4.68
CA MET A 55 -5.59 -1.81 -4.94
C MET A 55 -4.44 -2.29 -5.83
N VAL A 56 -3.86 -3.46 -5.53
CA VAL A 56 -2.76 -4.04 -6.30
C VAL A 56 -3.18 -4.41 -7.73
N ARG A 57 -4.36 -4.98 -7.92
CA ARG A 57 -4.85 -5.32 -9.28
C ARG A 57 -5.21 -4.10 -10.11
N ALA A 58 -5.67 -3.03 -9.45
CA ALA A 58 -6.01 -1.79 -10.12
C ALA A 58 -4.76 -0.97 -10.48
N ALA A 59 -3.66 -1.16 -9.76
CA ALA A 59 -2.38 -0.59 -10.13
C ALA A 59 -1.92 -1.21 -11.46
N ASP A 60 -1.85 -0.38 -12.50
CA ASP A 60 -1.33 -0.77 -13.81
C ASP A 60 0.21 -0.83 -13.77
N PHE A 61 0.74 -1.78 -12.98
CA PHE A 61 2.17 -1.99 -12.80
C PHE A 61 2.89 -2.25 -14.13
N ALA A 62 2.18 -2.74 -15.15
CA ALA A 62 2.74 -2.97 -16.48
C ALA A 62 3.01 -1.66 -17.23
N HIS A 63 2.14 -0.65 -17.12
CA HIS A 63 2.36 0.67 -17.73
C HIS A 63 3.27 1.58 -16.90
N GLN A 64 3.39 1.33 -15.59
CA GLN A 64 4.20 2.15 -14.67
C GLN A 64 5.53 1.49 -14.27
N ALA A 65 5.92 0.37 -14.90
CA ALA A 65 7.12 -0.38 -14.52
C ALA A 65 8.41 0.46 -14.55
N GLU A 66 8.57 1.33 -15.55
CA GLU A 66 9.75 2.21 -15.68
C GLU A 66 9.76 3.30 -14.59
N GLU A 67 8.61 3.90 -14.31
CA GLU A 67 8.43 4.91 -13.27
C GLU A 67 8.67 4.31 -11.87
N TRP A 68 8.22 3.07 -11.67
CA TRP A 68 8.46 2.30 -10.46
C TRP A 68 9.95 1.98 -10.28
N GLU A 69 10.65 1.53 -11.32
CA GLU A 69 12.09 1.28 -11.25
C GLU A 69 12.87 2.55 -10.89
N LEU A 70 12.48 3.70 -11.46
CA LEU A 70 13.05 5.01 -11.14
C LEU A 70 12.77 5.44 -9.70
N LEU A 71 11.56 5.22 -9.19
CA LEU A 71 11.19 5.51 -7.81
C LEU A 71 11.98 4.63 -6.83
N GLN A 72 12.18 3.36 -7.15
CA GLN A 72 12.98 2.44 -6.33
C GLN A 72 14.47 2.80 -6.34
N GLU A 73 15.00 3.23 -7.48
CA GLU A 73 16.35 3.78 -7.56
C GLU A 73 16.47 5.06 -6.72
N LEU A 74 15.44 5.91 -6.73
CA LEU A 74 15.39 7.12 -5.90
C LEU A 74 15.42 6.76 -4.40
N TYR A 75 14.62 5.80 -3.95
CA TYR A 75 14.64 5.35 -2.54
C TYR A 75 15.99 4.75 -2.14
N ARG A 76 16.64 3.98 -3.03
CA ARG A 76 17.99 3.46 -2.78
C ARG A 76 19.03 4.55 -2.64
N ARG A 77 18.90 5.65 -3.39
CA ARG A 77 19.82 6.80 -3.34
C ARG A 77 19.52 7.78 -2.20
N HIS A 78 18.25 7.89 -1.80
CA HIS A 78 17.76 8.87 -0.83
C HIS A 78 16.79 8.24 0.20
N PRO A 79 17.30 7.42 1.15
CA PRO A 79 16.48 6.72 2.14
C PRO A 79 15.64 7.65 3.05
N GLU A 80 16.06 8.90 3.21
CA GLU A 80 15.35 9.93 3.97
C GLU A 80 14.02 10.36 3.32
N LEU A 81 13.90 10.28 1.99
CA LEU A 81 12.66 10.59 1.27
C LEU A 81 11.59 9.54 1.57
N PHE A 82 11.99 8.26 1.57
CA PHE A 82 11.13 7.14 1.94
C PHE A 82 10.58 7.29 3.36
N SER A 83 11.45 7.63 4.31
CA SER A 83 11.07 7.77 5.73
C SER A 83 10.06 8.89 5.96
N ARG A 84 10.18 10.01 5.24
CA ARG A 84 9.28 11.17 5.41
C ARG A 84 7.94 10.98 4.69
N MET A 85 7.96 10.44 3.49
CA MET A 85 6.75 10.16 2.69
C MET A 85 5.83 9.15 3.39
N ARG A 86 6.43 8.09 3.94
CA ARG A 86 5.75 7.02 4.67
C ARG A 86 5.18 7.45 6.03
N LEU A 87 5.50 8.64 6.54
CA LEU A 87 4.92 9.14 7.79
C LEU A 87 3.66 9.95 7.51
N ASP A 88 3.70 10.89 6.56
CA ASP A 88 2.60 11.85 6.41
C ASP A 88 1.37 11.29 5.65
N GLN A 89 1.55 10.48 4.58
CA GLN A 89 0.42 9.94 3.79
C GLN A 89 -0.17 8.65 4.38
N VAL A 90 0.70 7.79 4.89
CA VAL A 90 0.30 6.51 5.51
C VAL A 90 -0.55 6.79 6.74
N ASP A 91 -0.23 7.82 7.54
CA ASP A 91 -0.99 8.11 8.75
C ASP A 91 -2.45 8.52 8.47
N ALA A 92 -2.71 9.29 7.42
CA ALA A 92 -4.08 9.70 7.05
C ALA A 92 -4.91 8.54 6.48
N THR A 93 -4.33 7.76 5.57
CA THR A 93 -5.01 6.59 4.97
C THR A 93 -5.23 5.49 5.98
N ILE A 94 -4.23 5.21 6.84
CA ILE A 94 -4.38 4.25 7.94
C ILE A 94 -5.48 4.71 8.89
N ALA A 95 -5.54 5.99 9.26
CA ALA A 95 -6.58 6.50 10.14
C ALA A 95 -7.99 6.36 9.54
N ALA A 96 -8.15 6.68 8.25
CA ALA A 96 -9.43 6.56 7.55
C ALA A 96 -9.91 5.09 7.47
N LEU A 97 -9.02 4.16 7.09
CA LEU A 97 -9.35 2.74 7.05
C LEU A 97 -9.60 2.16 8.45
N ALA A 98 -8.84 2.60 9.45
CA ALA A 98 -9.06 2.18 10.84
C ALA A 98 -10.43 2.64 11.34
N ALA A 99 -10.92 3.81 10.92
CA ALA A 99 -12.27 4.26 11.25
C ALA A 99 -13.35 3.34 10.64
N GLU A 100 -13.23 2.96 9.37
CA GLU A 100 -14.16 2.00 8.73
C GLU A 100 -14.12 0.63 9.41
N VAL A 101 -12.92 0.15 9.75
CA VAL A 101 -12.76 -1.10 10.50
C VAL A 101 -13.43 -1.00 11.87
N ALA A 102 -13.28 0.13 12.57
CA ALA A 102 -13.89 0.36 13.88
C ALA A 102 -15.43 0.27 13.82
N GLU A 103 -16.05 0.89 12.80
CA GLU A 103 -17.49 0.79 12.54
C GLU A 103 -17.91 -0.67 12.29
N ARG A 104 -17.13 -1.41 11.49
CA ARG A 104 -17.44 -2.80 11.13
C ARG A 104 -17.36 -3.78 12.32
N VAL A 105 -16.40 -3.60 13.22
CA VAL A 105 -16.17 -4.55 14.33
C VAL A 105 -16.93 -4.22 15.62
N GLY A 106 -17.33 -2.96 15.80
CA GLY A 106 -18.06 -2.49 16.97
C GLY A 106 -17.34 -2.67 18.33
N PRO A 107 -17.93 -2.19 19.43
CA PRO A 107 -17.34 -2.30 20.76
C PRO A 107 -17.26 -3.75 21.27
N PRO A 108 -16.24 -4.10 22.08
CA PRO A 108 -15.17 -3.25 22.58
C PRO A 108 -13.98 -3.11 21.61
N ARG A 109 -13.97 -3.86 20.50
CA ARG A 109 -12.83 -3.90 19.56
C ARG A 109 -12.60 -2.56 18.88
N SER A 110 -13.68 -1.84 18.54
CA SER A 110 -13.63 -0.53 17.88
C SER A 110 -12.92 0.56 18.70
N ALA A 111 -12.90 0.44 20.03
CA ALA A 111 -12.27 1.40 20.93
C ALA A 111 -10.82 1.03 21.32
N GLY A 112 -10.37 -0.17 20.96
CA GLY A 112 -9.02 -0.65 21.26
C GLY A 112 -8.04 -0.37 20.12
N MET A 113 -6.81 -0.88 20.27
CA MET A 113 -5.80 -0.84 19.20
C MET A 113 -6.12 -1.74 17.99
N TYR A 114 -7.22 -2.50 18.04
CA TYR A 114 -7.53 -3.49 17.01
C TYR A 114 -7.65 -2.90 15.59
N PRO A 115 -8.39 -1.79 15.35
CA PRO A 115 -8.55 -1.28 13.99
C PRO A 115 -7.23 -0.77 13.40
N SER A 116 -6.47 0.02 14.17
CA SER A 116 -5.18 0.54 13.73
C SER A 116 -4.13 -0.55 13.59
N LEU A 117 -4.12 -1.56 14.47
CA LEU A 117 -3.21 -2.71 14.36
C LEU A 117 -3.52 -3.55 13.13
N LEU A 118 -4.79 -3.82 12.83
CA LEU A 118 -5.19 -4.59 11.65
C LEU A 118 -4.72 -3.90 10.37
N ILE A 119 -4.99 -2.60 10.23
CA ILE A 119 -4.57 -1.84 9.06
C ILE A 119 -3.05 -1.74 8.98
N GLY A 120 -2.37 -1.44 10.08
CA GLY A 120 -0.90 -1.40 10.12
C GLY A 120 -0.26 -2.74 9.72
N ALA A 121 -0.83 -3.86 10.18
CA ALA A 121 -0.38 -5.20 9.79
C ALA A 121 -0.64 -5.48 8.30
N ALA A 122 -1.78 -5.04 7.75
CA ALA A 122 -2.08 -5.17 6.33
C ALA A 122 -1.07 -4.41 5.44
N PHE A 123 -0.70 -3.19 5.82
CA PHE A 123 0.35 -2.44 5.12
C PHE A 123 1.72 -3.11 5.25
N ALA A 124 2.03 -3.68 6.42
CA ALA A 124 3.28 -4.43 6.60
C ALA A 124 3.32 -5.69 5.72
N ALA A 125 2.18 -6.40 5.57
CA ALA A 125 2.04 -7.55 4.68
C ALA A 125 2.23 -7.15 3.21
N LEU A 126 1.60 -6.06 2.76
CA LEU A 126 1.80 -5.52 1.41
C LEU A 126 3.27 -5.21 1.17
N GLN A 127 3.91 -4.49 2.09
CA GLN A 127 5.32 -4.13 1.93
C GLN A 127 6.23 -5.37 1.89
N ALA A 128 5.96 -6.39 2.69
CA ALA A 128 6.70 -7.65 2.68
C ALA A 128 6.52 -8.39 1.34
N ALA A 129 5.29 -8.48 0.83
CA ALA A 129 4.96 -9.10 -0.43
C ALA A 129 5.66 -8.39 -1.61
N GLU A 130 5.61 -7.06 -1.67
CA GLU A 130 6.34 -6.26 -2.68
C GLU A 130 7.85 -6.50 -2.62
N ASN A 131 8.42 -6.55 -1.42
CA ASN A 131 9.85 -6.77 -1.23
C ASN A 131 10.26 -8.18 -1.70
N HIS A 132 9.46 -9.20 -1.41
CA HIS A 132 9.70 -10.58 -1.87
C HIS A 132 9.48 -10.74 -3.36
N GLY A 133 8.45 -10.12 -3.94
CA GLY A 133 8.17 -10.14 -5.38
C GLY A 133 9.29 -9.57 -6.25
N ARG A 134 10.27 -8.86 -5.68
CA ARG A 134 11.47 -8.41 -6.42
C ARG A 134 12.43 -9.55 -6.79
N VAL A 135 12.39 -10.67 -6.06
CA VAL A 135 13.31 -11.81 -6.24
C VAL A 135 12.57 -13.14 -6.44
N ASP A 136 11.27 -13.16 -6.15
CA ASP A 136 10.38 -14.31 -6.32
C ASP A 136 9.54 -14.14 -7.60
N PRO A 137 9.48 -15.15 -8.50
CA PRO A 137 8.72 -15.05 -9.74
C PRO A 137 7.20 -15.20 -9.58
N ARG A 138 6.68 -15.45 -8.37
CA ARG A 138 5.24 -15.54 -8.09
C ARG A 138 4.55 -14.18 -8.27
N ASP A 139 3.24 -14.24 -8.54
CA ASP A 139 2.41 -13.03 -8.60
C ASP A 139 2.35 -12.36 -7.22
N LEU A 140 2.28 -11.02 -7.20
CA LEU A 140 2.11 -10.25 -5.98
C LEU A 140 0.80 -10.63 -5.26
N ASP A 141 -0.23 -11.03 -6.00
CA ASP A 141 -1.49 -11.51 -5.43
C ASP A 141 -1.30 -12.79 -4.59
N ASP A 142 -0.46 -13.73 -5.06
CA ASP A 142 -0.14 -14.96 -4.33
C ASP A 142 0.70 -14.67 -3.08
N LEU A 143 1.65 -13.74 -3.19
CA LEU A 143 2.50 -13.30 -2.07
C LEU A 143 1.68 -12.57 -0.99
N LEU A 144 0.66 -11.81 -1.39
CA LEU A 144 -0.28 -11.17 -0.47
C LEU A 144 -1.14 -12.20 0.25
N ASP A 145 -1.65 -13.22 -0.45
CA ASP A 145 -2.40 -14.31 0.19
C ASP A 145 -1.55 -15.01 1.25
N GLU A 146 -0.30 -15.35 0.91
CA GLU A 146 0.65 -15.94 1.86
C GLU A 146 0.87 -15.04 3.08
N ALA A 147 1.14 -13.75 2.88
CA ALA A 147 1.41 -12.81 3.97
C ALA A 147 0.19 -12.64 4.91
N PHE A 148 -1.02 -12.55 4.37
CA PHE A 148 -2.23 -12.45 5.19
C PHE A 148 -2.58 -13.78 5.88
N ASP A 149 -2.31 -14.92 5.26
CA ASP A 149 -2.46 -16.22 5.92
C ASP A 149 -1.52 -16.31 7.13
N MET A 150 -0.31 -15.74 7.02
CA MET A 150 0.61 -15.65 8.16
C MET A 150 0.01 -14.81 9.30
N LEU A 151 -0.48 -13.60 9.00
CA LEU A 151 -1.12 -12.74 9.99
C LEU A 151 -2.32 -13.40 10.69
N ILE A 152 -3.15 -14.13 9.94
CA ILE A 152 -4.33 -14.83 10.49
C ILE A 152 -3.92 -15.99 11.40
N ALA A 153 -2.85 -16.70 11.05
CA ALA A 153 -2.31 -17.79 11.86
C ALA A 153 -1.56 -17.30 13.12
N GLY A 154 -1.32 -15.98 13.25
CA GLY A 154 -0.70 -15.35 14.41
C GLY A 154 0.84 -15.34 14.38
N LEU A 155 1.42 -15.33 13.18
CA LEU A 155 2.85 -15.42 12.92
C LEU A 155 3.64 -14.14 13.19
#